data_AF-A0A2J0Q0K7-F1
#
_entry.id   AF-A0A2J0Q0K7-F1
#
_cell.length_a   1.000
_cell.length_b   1.000
_cell.length_c   1.000
_cell.angle_alpha   90.00
_cell.angle_beta   90.00
_cell.angle_gamma   90.00
#
_symmetry.space_group_name_H-M   'P 1'
#
loop_
_entity.id
_entity.type
_entity.pdbx_description
1 polymer ?
#
loop_
_entity_poly.entity_id
_entity_poly.type
_entity_poly.pdbx_seq_one_letter_code
_entity_poly.pdbx_strand_id
1 'polypeptide(L)'
;MSTFILLAALASQITFSTSQQANMTTIIPQVTLADACECQVEVLSVRQGQAGQSTSRQKNTLFIPANQPIDLTRISLNIRSGDAVKIIVTVSDGKSLHLSQQWNAPASTL
;
A
#
# COMPACT_ATOMS: atom_id res chain seq x y z
N MET A 1 -31.35 26.51 -8.23
CA MET A 1 -30.13 26.10 -7.51
C MET A 1 -29.52 24.96 -8.31
N SER A 2 -28.34 25.16 -8.92
CA SER A 2 -27.69 24.13 -9.74
C SER A 2 -26.73 23.32 -8.88
N THR A 3 -27.06 22.06 -8.64
CA THR A 3 -26.22 21.12 -7.90
C THR A 3 -25.08 20.67 -8.80
N PHE A 4 -23.86 21.12 -8.54
CA PHE A 4 -22.67 20.57 -9.17
C PHE A 4 -22.34 19.23 -8.52
N ILE A 5 -22.65 18.13 -9.22
CA ILE A 5 -22.19 16.80 -8.84
C ILE A 5 -20.80 16.64 -9.43
N LEU A 6 -19.75 16.66 -8.59
CA LEU A 6 -18.44 16.20 -9.01
C LEU A 6 -18.48 14.68 -9.15
N LEU A 7 -18.51 14.19 -10.38
CA LEU A 7 -18.14 12.80 -10.63
C LEU A 7 -16.63 12.69 -10.44
N ALA A 8 -16.21 12.20 -9.28
CA ALA A 8 -14.85 11.69 -9.15
C ALA A 8 -14.70 10.52 -10.13
N ALA A 9 -13.88 10.67 -11.16
CA ALA A 9 -13.40 9.52 -11.89
C ALA A 9 -12.66 8.63 -10.88
N LEU A 10 -13.09 7.38 -10.71
CA LEU A 10 -12.41 6.39 -9.88
C LEU A 10 -11.06 6.07 -10.54
N ALA A 11 -10.09 6.95 -10.35
CA ALA A 11 -8.74 6.73 -10.82
C ALA A 11 -8.16 5.52 -10.09
N SER A 12 -7.53 4.62 -10.84
CA SER A 12 -6.84 3.47 -10.27
C SER A 12 -5.77 3.95 -9.30
N GLN A 13 -5.81 3.49 -8.06
CA GLN A 13 -4.96 4.02 -6.99
C GLN A 13 -4.57 2.95 -5.97
N ILE A 14 -3.45 3.19 -5.30
CA ILE A 14 -2.99 2.42 -4.15
C ILE A 14 -3.06 3.32 -2.92
N THR A 15 -3.69 2.85 -1.86
CA THR A 15 -3.77 3.51 -0.55
C THR A 15 -3.23 2.58 0.55
N PHE A 16 -3.03 3.12 1.75
CA PHE A 16 -2.52 2.36 2.89
C PHE A 16 -3.41 2.60 4.09
N SER A 17 -4.04 1.55 4.59
CA SER A 17 -4.68 1.57 5.90
C SER A 17 -3.64 1.20 6.96
N THR A 18 -3.49 2.04 7.97
CA THR A 18 -2.52 1.84 9.04
C THR A 18 -3.19 1.90 10.40
N SER A 19 -2.85 0.95 11.27
CA SER A 19 -3.26 0.97 12.67
C SER A 19 -2.08 0.67 13.57
N GLN A 20 -2.10 1.25 14.76
CA GLN A 20 -1.07 1.03 15.78
C GLN A 20 -1.72 0.47 17.04
N GLN A 21 -1.14 -0.62 17.54
CA GLN A 21 -1.52 -1.22 18.82
C GLN A 21 -0.24 -1.50 19.61
N ALA A 22 -0.08 -0.81 20.74
CA ALA A 22 1.16 -0.79 21.51
C ALA A 22 2.39 -0.48 20.61
N ASN A 23 3.31 -1.44 20.49
CA ASN A 23 4.55 -1.29 19.72
C ASN A 23 4.47 -1.87 18.30
N MET A 24 3.30 -2.37 17.89
CA MET A 24 3.11 -3.00 16.60
C MET A 24 2.25 -2.12 15.69
N THR A 25 2.81 -1.76 14.54
CA THR A 25 2.11 -1.09 13.45
C THR A 25 1.68 -2.13 12.43
N THR A 26 0.39 -2.15 12.12
CA THR A 26 -0.15 -2.92 11.01
C THR A 26 -0.36 -1.99 9.82
N ILE A 27 0.12 -2.39 8.65
CA ILE A 27 -0.06 -1.71 7.39
C ILE A 27 -0.75 -2.68 6.42
N ILE A 28 -1.87 -2.24 5.85
CA ILE A 28 -2.63 -2.98 4.84
C ILE A 28 -2.69 -2.09 3.60
N PRO A 29 -1.87 -2.39 2.57
CA PRO A 29 -2.01 -1.75 1.28
C PRO A 29 -3.32 -2.17 0.61
N GLN A 30 -4.03 -1.20 0.08
CA GLN A 30 -5.29 -1.40 -0.63
C GLN A 30 -5.15 -0.88 -2.05
N VAL A 31 -5.81 -1.54 -2.99
CA VAL A 31 -5.88 -1.08 -4.38
C VAL A 31 -7.33 -1.00 -4.84
N THR A 32 -7.65 0.08 -5.55
CA THR A 32 -8.91 0.24 -6.28
C THR A 32 -8.54 0.47 -7.73
N LEU A 33 -9.14 -0.27 -8.66
CA LEU A 33 -8.90 -0.12 -10.10
C LEU A 33 -10.16 0.35 -10.82
N ALA A 34 -9.99 1.14 -11.89
CA ALA A 34 -11.08 1.51 -12.78
C ALA A 34 -11.63 0.30 -13.56
N ASP A 35 -10.73 -0.59 -13.99
CA ASP A 35 -11.02 -1.80 -14.74
C ASP A 35 -10.46 -3.03 -14.04
N ALA A 36 -11.14 -4.18 -14.18
CA ALA A 36 -10.69 -5.42 -13.58
C ALA A 36 -9.49 -6.02 -14.34
N CYS A 37 -8.57 -6.67 -13.64
CA CYS A 37 -7.41 -7.32 -14.24
C CYS A 37 -7.00 -8.59 -13.47
N GLU A 38 -6.31 -9.50 -14.17
CA GLU A 38 -5.34 -10.37 -13.52
C GLU A 38 -4.02 -9.62 -13.47
N CYS A 39 -3.63 -9.18 -12.28
CA CYS A 39 -2.52 -8.27 -12.08
C CYS A 39 -1.42 -8.91 -11.26
N GLN A 40 -0.17 -8.60 -11.62
CA GLN A 40 0.99 -8.88 -10.79
C GLN A 40 1.09 -7.79 -9.72
N VAL A 41 1.16 -8.21 -8.47
CA VAL A 41 1.36 -7.34 -7.32
C VAL A 41 2.68 -7.67 -6.66
N GLU A 42 3.52 -6.66 -6.48
CA GLU A 42 4.78 -6.74 -5.75
C GLU A 42 4.74 -5.80 -4.54
N VAL A 43 5.11 -6.33 -3.38
CA VAL A 43 5.19 -5.59 -2.12
C VAL A 43 6.60 -5.75 -1.56
N LEU A 44 7.34 -4.65 -1.53
CA LEU A 44 8.66 -4.56 -0.92
C LEU A 44 8.55 -3.79 0.39
N SER A 45 8.94 -4.39 1.51
CA SER A 45 9.07 -3.72 2.79
C SER A 45 10.51 -3.71 3.25
N VAL A 46 10.97 -2.55 3.74
CA VAL A 46 12.28 -2.36 4.34
C VAL A 46 12.09 -1.65 5.66
N ARG A 47 12.66 -2.20 6.73
CA ARG A 47 12.76 -1.53 8.04
C ARG A 47 14.22 -1.50 8.44
N GLN A 48 14.73 -0.30 8.71
CA GLN A 48 16.04 -0.08 9.29
C GLN A 48 15.86 0.45 10.71
N GLY A 49 16.48 -0.20 11.69
CA GLY A 49 16.53 0.27 13.06
C GLY A 49 17.91 0.08 13.68
N GLN A 50 18.02 0.39 14.97
CA GLN A 50 19.26 0.21 15.75
C GLN A 50 19.75 -1.25 15.75
N ALA A 51 18.83 -2.21 15.78
CA ALA A 51 19.15 -3.64 15.78
C ALA A 51 19.47 -4.21 14.38
N GLY A 52 19.44 -3.38 13.32
CA GLY A 52 19.75 -3.78 11.95
C GLY A 52 18.61 -3.55 10.95
N GLN A 53 18.75 -4.16 9.78
CA GLN A 53 17.83 -4.04 8.65
C GLN A 53 17.01 -5.33 8.48
N SER A 54 15.72 -5.22 8.24
CA SER A 54 14.91 -6.28 7.67
C SER A 54 14.36 -5.87 6.31
N THR A 55 14.28 -6.83 5.39
CA THR A 55 13.73 -6.63 4.05
C THR A 55 12.86 -7.83 3.69
N SER A 56 11.66 -7.57 3.17
CA SER A 56 10.77 -8.58 2.63
C SER A 56 10.29 -8.16 1.26
N ARG A 57 10.29 -9.09 0.32
CA ARG A 57 9.73 -8.91 -1.02
C ARG A 57 8.73 -10.02 -1.28
N GLN A 58 7.51 -9.65 -1.59
CA GLN A 58 6.45 -10.57 -1.95
C GLN A 58 5.97 -10.21 -3.34
N LYS A 59 5.80 -11.20 -4.21
CA LYS A 59 5.30 -11.02 -5.57
C LYS A 59 4.28 -12.11 -5.86
N ASN A 60 3.07 -11.73 -6.26
CA ASN A 60 2.00 -12.67 -6.56
C ASN A 60 1.12 -12.15 -7.71
N THR A 61 0.44 -13.05 -8.40
CA THR A 61 -0.61 -12.69 -9.36
C THR A 61 -1.97 -12.85 -8.68
N LEU A 62 -2.82 -11.82 -8.79
CA LEU A 62 -4.17 -11.86 -8.24
C LEU A 62 -5.17 -11.19 -9.16
N PHE A 63 -6.39 -11.72 -9.15
CA PHE A 63 -7.52 -11.06 -9.79
C PHE A 63 -7.97 -9.87 -8.94
N ILE A 64 -7.99 -8.69 -9.56
CA ILE A 64 -8.42 -7.44 -8.93
C ILE A 64 -9.70 -6.97 -9.63
N PRO A 65 -10.84 -6.92 -8.92
CA PRO A 65 -12.08 -6.40 -9.46
C PRO A 65 -12.05 -4.87 -9.60
N ALA A 66 -12.86 -4.35 -10.51
CA ALA A 66 -13.03 -2.91 -10.69
C ALA A 66 -13.85 -2.27 -9.54
N ASN A 67 -13.62 -0.98 -9.31
CA ASN A 67 -14.46 -0.07 -8.52
C ASN A 67 -14.67 -0.43 -7.04
N GLN A 68 -13.88 -1.36 -6.50
CA GLN A 68 -13.89 -1.67 -5.07
C GLN A 68 -12.47 -1.81 -4.53
N PRO A 69 -12.18 -1.29 -3.32
CA PRO A 69 -10.90 -1.51 -2.68
C PRO A 69 -10.75 -2.97 -2.29
N ILE A 70 -9.58 -3.53 -2.56
CA ILE A 70 -9.19 -4.84 -2.04
C ILE A 70 -7.92 -4.72 -1.20
N ASP A 71 -7.83 -5.55 -0.16
CA ASP A 71 -6.62 -5.68 0.64
C ASP A 71 -5.62 -6.58 -0.10
N LEU A 72 -4.38 -6.10 -0.25
CA LEU A 72 -3.34 -6.85 -0.97
C LEU A 72 -2.59 -7.82 -0.05
N THR A 73 -2.22 -7.35 1.13
CA THR A 73 -1.50 -8.12 2.14
C THR A 73 -1.60 -7.40 3.49
N ARG A 74 -1.25 -8.10 4.57
CA ARG A 74 -1.16 -7.54 5.92
C ARG A 74 0.29 -7.58 6.38
N ILE A 75 0.87 -6.40 6.60
CA ILE A 75 2.25 -6.24 7.10
C ILE A 75 2.19 -5.80 8.55
N SER A 76 2.81 -6.56 9.45
CA SER A 76 2.95 -6.20 10.86
C SER A 76 4.42 -5.93 11.18
N LEU A 77 4.73 -4.73 11.65
CA LEU A 77 6.09 -4.32 11.99
C LEU A 77 6.13 -3.74 13.41
N ASN A 78 7.18 -4.07 14.15
CA ASN A 78 7.50 -3.37 15.39
C ASN A 78 8.30 -2.11 15.05
N ILE A 79 7.64 -0.95 15.01
CA ILE A 79 8.27 0.33 14.63
C ILE A 79 8.56 1.12 15.90
N ARG A 80 9.84 1.40 16.16
CA ARG A 80 10.33 2.18 17.28
C ARG A 80 10.71 3.59 16.83
N SER A 81 10.81 4.51 17.79
CA SER A 81 11.38 5.84 17.52
C SER A 81 12.79 5.71 16.94
N GLY A 82 13.05 6.44 15.86
CA GLY A 82 14.30 6.39 15.11
C GLY A 82 14.41 5.26 14.08
N ASP A 83 13.43 4.35 13.99
CA ASP A 83 13.37 3.40 12.88
C ASP A 83 12.96 4.12 11.59
N ALA A 84 13.59 3.75 10.46
CA ALA A 84 13.14 4.13 9.13
C ALA A 84 12.41 2.94 8.48
N VAL A 85 11.18 3.15 8.04
CA VAL A 85 10.39 2.13 7.36
C VAL A 85 9.89 2.64 6.02
N LYS A 86 10.06 1.81 4.99
CA LYS A 86 9.59 2.05 3.63
C LYS A 86 8.86 0.82 3.12
N ILE A 87 7.64 1.00 2.63
CA ILE A 87 6.86 -0.04 1.95
C ILE A 87 6.54 0.48 0.55
N ILE A 88 6.92 -0.26 -0.47
CA ILE A 88 6.63 0.04 -1.88
C ILE A 88 5.69 -1.04 -2.39
N VAL A 89 4.57 -0.63 -2.97
CA VAL A 89 3.59 -1.52 -3.59
C VAL A 89 3.51 -1.18 -5.05
N THR A 90 3.65 -2.20 -5.90
CA THR A 90 3.51 -2.08 -7.36
C THR A 90 2.43 -3.02 -7.84
N VAL A 91 1.52 -2.51 -8.67
CA VAL A 91 0.43 -3.29 -9.29
C VAL A 91 0.51 -3.08 -10.80
N SER A 92 0.61 -4.15 -11.57
CA SER A 92 0.66 -4.07 -13.03
C SER A 92 -0.07 -5.21 -13.72
N ASP A 93 -0.71 -4.91 -14.85
CA ASP A 93 -1.33 -5.88 -15.75
C ASP A 93 -0.36 -6.38 -16.85
N GLY A 94 0.90 -5.91 -16.83
CA GLY A 94 1.88 -6.20 -17.88
C GLY A 94 1.65 -5.47 -19.20
N LYS A 95 0.71 -4.51 -19.24
CA LYS A 95 0.31 -3.72 -20.42
C LYS A 95 0.35 -2.23 -20.08
N SER A 96 -0.82 -1.62 -19.89
CA SER A 96 -0.98 -0.18 -19.67
C SER A 96 -1.16 0.19 -18.20
N LEU A 97 -1.61 -0.74 -17.36
CA LEU A 97 -1.75 -0.49 -15.93
C LEU A 97 -0.40 -0.72 -15.25
N HIS A 98 0.13 0.34 -14.66
CA HIS A 98 1.29 0.26 -13.79
C HIS A 98 1.18 1.32 -12.69
N LEU A 99 0.76 0.89 -11.50
CA LEU A 99 0.69 1.73 -10.32
C LEU A 99 1.86 1.42 -9.40
N SER A 100 2.47 2.45 -8.83
CA SER A 100 3.44 2.29 -7.75
C SER A 100 3.19 3.35 -6.69
N GLN A 101 3.10 2.93 -5.43
CA GLN A 101 2.96 3.85 -4.32
C GLN A 101 3.85 3.43 -3.15
N GLN A 102 4.35 4.44 -2.45
CA GLN A 102 5.20 4.26 -1.29
C GLN A 102 4.49 4.74 -0.03
N TRP A 103 4.57 3.93 1.01
CA TRP A 103 4.29 4.33 2.38
C TRP A 103 5.59 4.41 3.17
N ASN A 104 5.72 5.48 3.96
CA ASN A 104 6.80 5.64 4.91
C ASN A 104 6.20 5.70 6.32
N ALA A 105 6.91 5.16 7.31
CA ALA A 105 6.51 5.39 8.68
C ALA A 105 6.48 6.90 8.98
N PRO A 106 5.49 7.39 9.74
CA PRO A 106 5.49 8.75 10.22
C PRO A 106 6.78 9.01 11.01
N ALA A 107 7.37 10.18 10.82
CA ALA A 107 8.44 10.63 11.71
C ALA A 107 7.86 10.65 13.14
N SER A 108 8.47 9.88 14.04
CA SER A 108 8.10 9.92 15.46
C SER A 108 8.44 11.32 15.97
N THR A 109 7.44 12.13 16.30
CA THR A 109 7.67 13.38 17.03
C THR A 109 8.21 13.01 18.42
N LEU A 110 9.42 13.46 18.72
CA LEU A 110 10.09 13.31 20.03
C LEU A 110 9.24 13.87 21.16
#